data_AF-A0A0C2ZHS6-F1
#
_entry.id   AF-A0A0C2ZHS6-F1
#
_cell.length_a   1.000
_cell.length_b   1.000
_cell.length_c   1.000
_cell.angle_alpha   90.00
_cell.angle_beta   90.00
_cell.angle_gamma   90.00
#
_symmetry.space_group_name_H-M   'P 1'
#
loop_
_entity.id
_entity.type
_entity.pdbx_description
1 polymer ?
#
loop_
_entity_poly.entity_id
_entity_poly.type
_entity_poly.pdbx_seq_one_letter_code
_entity_poly.pdbx_strand_id
1 'polypeptide(L)' 'LDIHALLDYAKVLYPLLVTPPSKPVRANPTWMGCFTKRTEICESLYFAGVPVWLVHHELLIPS' A
#
# COMPACT_ATOMS: atom_id res chain seq x y z
N LEU A 1 14.50 2.82 11.94
CA LEU A 1 13.74 1.91 11.05
C LEU A 1 13.99 0.50 11.56
N ASP A 2 12.95 -0.20 11.98
CA ASP A 2 13.05 -1.56 12.52
C ASP A 2 13.62 -2.51 11.45
N ILE A 3 14.62 -3.32 11.79
CA ILE A 3 15.21 -4.31 10.87
C ILE A 3 14.16 -5.30 10.37
N HIS A 4 13.13 -5.60 11.17
CA HIS A 4 12.02 -6.44 10.78
C HIS A 4 11.18 -5.78 9.67
N ALA A 5 10.88 -4.49 9.78
CA ALA A 5 10.15 -3.75 8.75
C ALA A 5 10.92 -3.69 7.43
N LEU A 6 12.26 -3.52 7.49
CA LEU A 6 13.09 -3.55 6.29
C LEU A 6 13.12 -4.93 5.62
N LEU A 7 13.18 -6.00 6.42
CA LEU A 7 13.15 -7.37 5.91
C LEU A 7 11.78 -7.72 5.31
N ASP A 8 10.68 -7.31 5.93
CA ASP A 8 9.33 -7.49 5.39
C ASP A 8 9.17 -6.74 4.06
N TYR A 9 9.67 -5.51 3.99
CA TYR A 9 9.71 -4.76 2.74
C TYR A 9 10.50 -5.51 1.66
N ALA A 10 11.73 -5.92 1.93
CA ALA A 10 12.59 -6.53 0.93
C ALA A 10 12.11 -7.93 0.48
N LYS A 11 11.57 -8.74 1.39
CA LYS A 11 11.22 -10.14 1.13
C LYS A 11 9.79 -10.34 0.67
N VAL A 12 8.86 -9.51 1.11
CA VAL A 12 7.43 -9.70 0.86
C VAL A 12 6.90 -8.59 -0.04
N LEU A 13 7.15 -7.34 0.34
CA LEU A 13 6.48 -6.19 -0.25
C LEU A 13 7.09 -5.81 -1.61
N TYR A 14 8.42 -5.74 -1.70
CA TYR A 14 9.14 -5.37 -2.91
C TYR A 14 8.84 -6.30 -4.11
N PRO A 15 8.82 -7.64 -3.97
CA PRO A 15 8.41 -8.53 -5.05
C PRO A 15 6.99 -8.26 -5.57
N LEU A 16 6.04 -7.95 -4.68
CA LEU A 16 4.66 -7.64 -5.05
C LEU A 16 4.53 -6.27 -5.73
N LEU A 17 5.43 -5.33 -5.45
CA LEU A 17 5.47 -4.04 -6.14
C LEU A 17 6.12 -4.14 -7.53
N VAL A 18 7.17 -4.97 -7.67
CA VAL A 18 7.86 -5.19 -8.95
C VAL A 18 6.99 -6.00 -9.92
N THR A 19 6.30 -7.02 -9.40
CA THR A 19 5.40 -7.88 -10.17
C THR A 19 4.03 -7.88 -9.51
N PRO A 20 3.18 -6.89 -9.82
CA PRO A 20 1.87 -6.76 -9.19
C PRO A 20 0.99 -7.99 -9.47
N PRO A 21 0.28 -8.48 -8.44
CA PRO A 21 -0.69 -9.55 -8.64
C PRO A 21 -1.88 -9.05 -9.46
N SER A 22 -2.55 -9.95 -10.19
CA SER A 22 -3.73 -9.59 -10.98
C SER A 22 -4.96 -9.26 -10.14
N LYS A 23 -4.92 -9.55 -8.84
CA LYS A 23 -5.98 -9.31 -7.85
C LYS A 23 -5.35 -8.86 -6.54
N PRO A 24 -6.06 -8.05 -5.72
CA PRO A 24 -5.52 -7.60 -4.45
C PRO A 24 -5.23 -8.75 -3.50
N VAL A 25 -4.04 -8.72 -2.90
CA VAL A 25 -3.66 -9.65 -1.82
C VAL A 25 -4.40 -9.25 -0.54
N ARG A 26 -4.73 -10.24 0.29
CA ARG A 26 -5.37 -9.99 1.59
C ARG A 26 -4.50 -9.02 2.41
N ALA A 27 -5.12 -7.97 2.93
CA ALA A 27 -4.43 -7.00 3.76
C ALA A 27 -3.79 -7.66 4.99
N ASN A 28 -2.51 -7.37 5.25
CA ASN A 28 -1.85 -7.83 6.47
C ASN A 28 -2.14 -6.85 7.62
N PRO A 29 -2.90 -7.24 8.66
CA PRO A 29 -3.27 -6.34 9.75
C PRO A 29 -2.10 -6.01 10.68
N THR A 30 -0.97 -6.71 10.59
CA THR A 30 0.22 -6.41 11.41
C THR A 30 1.10 -5.32 10.81
N TRP A 31 0.88 -4.98 9.54
CA TRP A 31 1.65 -3.93 8.86
C TRP A 31 1.09 -2.55 9.16
N MET A 32 2.01 -1.60 9.33
CA MET A 32 1.64 -0.20 9.36
C MET A 32 1.16 0.23 7.97
N GLY A 33 -0.03 0.82 7.92
CA GLY A 33 -0.58 1.28 6.66
C GLY A 33 -0.01 2.61 6.16
N CYS A 34 -0.43 3.02 4.98
CA CYS A 34 0.03 4.23 4.31
C CYS A 34 -1.12 5.20 4.00
N PHE A 35 -0.90 6.48 4.26
CA PHE A 35 -1.76 7.57 3.76
C PHE A 35 -1.06 8.22 2.57
N THR A 36 -1.73 8.27 1.43
CA THR A 36 -1.17 8.84 0.21
C THR A 36 -2.21 9.65 -0.53
N LYS A 37 -1.77 10.70 -1.25
CA LYS A 37 -2.62 11.43 -2.21
C LYS A 37 -2.44 10.93 -3.65
N ARG A 38 -1.47 10.02 -3.86
CA ARG A 38 -1.09 9.50 -5.17
C ARG A 38 -1.81 8.18 -5.42
N THR A 39 -2.73 8.18 -6.39
CA THR A 39 -3.55 7.02 -6.74
C THR A 39 -2.69 5.83 -7.15
N GLU A 40 -1.62 6.05 -7.91
CA GLU A 40 -0.73 5.00 -8.40
C GLU A 40 0.02 4.28 -7.26
N ILE A 41 0.40 5.02 -6.22
CA ILE A 41 1.00 4.44 -5.01
C ILE A 41 -0.07 3.69 -4.22
N CYS A 42 -1.26 4.28 -4.11
CA CYS A 42 -2.38 3.67 -3.39
C CYS A 42 -2.77 2.31 -4.00
N GLU A 43 -2.93 2.25 -5.32
CA GLU A 43 -3.27 1.02 -6.02
C GLU A 43 -2.17 -0.03 -5.86
N SER A 44 -0.90 0.34 -6.06
CA SER A 44 0.22 -0.60 -5.91
C SER A 44 0.28 -1.21 -4.51
N LEU A 45 0.11 -0.39 -3.47
CA LEU A 45 0.10 -0.84 -2.08
C LEU A 45 -1.14 -1.67 -1.73
N TYR A 46 -2.31 -1.28 -2.25
CA TYR A 46 -3.56 -2.02 -2.09
C TYR A 46 -3.45 -3.43 -2.70
N PHE A 47 -2.89 -3.53 -3.91
CA PHE A 47 -2.68 -4.81 -4.56
C PHE A 47 -1.65 -5.69 -3.83
N ALA A 48 -0.64 -5.07 -3.21
CA ALA A 48 0.34 -5.74 -2.37
C ALA A 48 -0.19 -6.16 -0.97
N GLY A 49 -1.45 -5.85 -0.63
CA GLY A 49 -2.02 -6.19 0.68
C GLY A 49 -1.53 -5.29 1.82
N VAL A 50 -1.05 -4.09 1.52
CA VAL A 50 -0.75 -3.08 2.53
C VAL A 50 -2.02 -2.29 2.85
N PRO A 51 -2.37 -2.08 4.13
CA PRO A 51 -3.44 -1.15 4.48
C PRO A 51 -3.12 0.25 3.94
N VAL A 52 -4.00 0.82 3.13
CA VAL A 52 -3.72 2.11 2.48
C VAL A 52 -4.98 2.96 2.36
N TRP A 53 -4.81 4.26 2.54
CA TRP A 53 -5.88 5.25 2.42
C TRP A 53 -5.49 6.32 1.41
N LEU A 54 -6.29 6.46 0.36
CA LEU A 54 -6.20 7.55 -0.60
C LEU A 54 -6.83 8.80 0.03
N VAL A 55 -6.00 9.77 0.38
CA VAL A 55 -6.43 11.03 0.97
C VAL A 55 -6.73 12.00 -0.18
N HIS A 56 -8.02 12.23 -0.43
CA HIS A 56 -8.45 13.28 -1.34
C HIS A 56 -8.56 14.62 -0.60
N HIS A 57 -8.27 15.72 -1.30
CA HIS A 57 -8.56 17.05 -0.77
C HIS A 57 -10.07 17.29 -0.85
N GLU A 58 -10.68 17.85 0.20
CA GLU A 58 -12.13 18.07 0.27
C GLU A 58 -12.70 18.87 -0.92
N LEU A 59 -11.87 19.72 -1.54
CA LEU A 59 -12.20 20.49 -2.75
C LEU A 59 -12.49 19.64 -4.00
N LEU A 60 -12.18 18.34 -3.96
CA LEU A 60 -12.37 17.40 -5.07
C LEU A 60 -13.53 16.42 -4.83
N ILE A 61 -14.22 16.50 -3.69
CA ILE A 61 -15.42 15.71 -3.42
C ILE A 61 -16.62 16.57 -3.82
N PRO A 62 -17.39 16.23 -4.87
CA PRO A 62 -18.59 16.97 -5.22
C PRO A 62 -19.58 16.91 -4.04
N SER A 63 -20.09 18.08 -3.64
CA SER A 63 -21.13 18.24 -2.63
C SER A 63 -22.46 17.62 -3.07
#